data_AF-A0A7W1DET5-F1
#
_entry.id   AF-A0A7W1DET5-F1
#
_cell.length_a   1.000
_cell.length_b   1.000
_cell.length_c   1.000
_cell.angle_alpha   90.00
_cell.angle_beta   90.00
_cell.angle_gamma   90.00
#
_symmetry.space_group_name_H-M   'P 1'
#
loop_
_entity.id
_entity.type
_entity.pdbx_description
1 polymer ?
#
loop_
_entity_poly.entity_id
_entity_poly.type
_entity_poly.pdbx_seq_one_letter_code
_entity_poly.pdbx_strand_id
1 'polypeptide(L)'
;MFPIGDDNTDRIITPYVNYIFIAINILVFVFLQGIGGNDAFSYAFSLVPKEITSGIDITGVQIVRDALGNTGQVQHYPTRLPVYFNFLSSMFMHGDIMHIFGNMLFLWIFGDNIENLIGHIR
;
A
#
# COMPACT_ATOMS: atom_id res chain seq x y z
N MET A 1 9.09 17.73 -17.60
CA MET A 1 9.97 17.83 -16.42
C MET A 1 9.37 16.92 -15.36
N PHE A 2 10.11 15.94 -14.85
CA PHE A 2 9.62 15.07 -13.76
C PHE A 2 9.92 15.78 -12.43
N PRO A 3 8.94 15.99 -11.54
CA PRO A 3 9.21 16.60 -10.24
C PRO A 3 10.00 15.60 -9.39
N ILE A 4 11.19 16.00 -8.93
CA ILE A 4 12.08 15.17 -8.09
C ILE A 4 12.23 15.71 -6.67
N GLY A 5 11.62 16.86 -6.39
CA GLY A 5 11.74 17.61 -5.15
C GLY A 5 10.96 18.92 -5.22
N ASP A 6 10.86 19.58 -4.07
CA ASP A 6 10.17 20.84 -3.83
C ASP A 6 11.07 21.85 -3.08
N ASP A 7 10.55 23.05 -2.81
CA ASP A 7 11.24 24.04 -1.98
C ASP A 7 10.88 23.81 -0.51
N ASN A 8 11.91 23.64 0.32
CA ASN A 8 11.82 23.27 1.72
C ASN A 8 12.29 24.39 2.66
N THR A 9 12.41 25.63 2.14
CA THR A 9 12.94 26.79 2.89
C THR A 9 12.04 27.24 4.04
N ASP A 10 10.73 26.96 3.94
CA ASP A 10 9.71 27.28 4.95
C ASP A 10 9.46 26.14 5.95
N ARG A 11 10.26 25.06 5.91
CA ARG A 11 10.14 23.94 6.82
C ARG A 11 10.60 24.30 8.23
N ILE A 12 9.70 24.15 9.21
CA ILE A 12 9.90 24.52 10.61
C ILE A 12 10.14 23.27 11.48
N ILE A 13 9.56 22.11 11.12
CA ILE A 13 9.70 20.86 11.86
C ILE A 13 10.36 19.76 11.02
N THR A 14 10.97 18.77 11.69
CA THR A 14 11.49 17.57 11.02
C THR A 14 10.35 16.59 10.74
N PRO A 15 10.14 16.13 9.50
CA PRO A 15 8.96 15.36 9.11
C PRO A 15 9.09 13.86 9.47
N TYR A 16 9.09 13.55 10.76
CA TYR A 16 9.27 12.20 11.27
C TYR A 16 8.17 11.24 10.84
N VAL A 17 6.91 11.68 10.80
CA VAL A 17 5.78 10.83 10.43
C VAL A 17 5.87 10.44 8.96
N ASN A 18 6.21 11.40 8.09
CA ASN A 18 6.46 11.13 6.68
C ASN A 18 7.61 10.13 6.50
N TYR A 19 8.75 10.33 7.18
CA TYR A 19 9.88 9.41 7.10
C TYR A 19 9.54 8.01 7.60
N ILE A 20 8.73 7.89 8.66
CA ILE A 20 8.25 6.60 9.17
C ILE A 20 7.37 5.92 8.11
N PHE A 21 6.43 6.63 7.47
CA PHE A 21 5.61 6.03 6.42
C PHE A 21 6.44 5.56 5.24
N ILE A 22 7.40 6.36 4.77
CA ILE A 22 8.32 5.96 3.70
C ILE A 22 9.10 4.71 4.11
N ALA A 23 9.68 4.70 5.31
CA ALA A 23 10.45 3.57 5.81
C ALA A 23 9.62 2.29 5.91
N ILE A 24 8.40 2.36 6.48
CA ILE A 24 7.52 1.19 6.60
C ILE A 24 7.17 0.62 5.21
N ASN A 25 6.80 1.48 4.25
CA ASN A 25 6.48 1.04 2.89
C ASN A 25 7.66 0.30 2.24
N ILE A 26 8.87 0.84 2.36
CA ILE A 26 10.08 0.21 1.82
C ILE A 26 10.35 -1.12 2.52
N LEU A 27 10.29 -1.17 3.85
CA LEU A 27 10.55 -2.38 4.63
C LEU A 27 9.55 -3.50 4.27
N VAL A 28 8.26 -3.18 4.19
CA VAL A 28 7.21 -4.13 3.81
C VAL A 28 7.44 -4.66 2.39
N PHE A 29 7.71 -3.78 1.42
CA PHE A 29 7.92 -4.20 0.05
C PHE A 29 9.16 -5.08 -0.12
N VAL A 30 10.28 -4.69 0.49
CA VAL A 30 11.55 -5.42 0.35
C VAL A 30 11.51 -6.76 1.07
N PHE A 31 11.10 -6.78 2.35
CA PHE A 31 11.24 -7.96 3.18
C PHE A 31 10.02 -8.88 3.16
N LEU A 32 8.80 -8.32 3.09
CA LEU A 32 7.58 -9.12 3.18
C LEU A 32 7.02 -9.46 1.79
N GLN A 33 6.93 -8.46 0.91
CA GLN A 33 6.51 -8.69 -0.48
C GLN A 33 7.63 -9.26 -1.37
N GLY A 34 8.87 -9.37 -0.86
CA GLY A 34 10.00 -9.94 -1.60
C GLY A 34 10.31 -9.17 -2.88
N ILE A 35 10.31 -7.83 -2.79
CA ILE A 35 10.49 -6.92 -3.94
C ILE A 35 9.41 -7.18 -5.02
N GLY A 36 8.18 -7.45 -4.57
CA GLY A 36 7.03 -7.76 -5.44
C GLY A 36 6.98 -9.21 -5.94
N GLY A 37 7.87 -10.10 -5.50
CA GLY A 37 7.86 -11.52 -5.91
C GLY A 37 7.05 -12.46 -5.00
N ASN A 38 6.59 -11.99 -3.84
CA ASN A 38 5.84 -12.81 -2.88
C ASN A 38 4.33 -12.59 -3.01
N ASP A 39 3.74 -13.16 -4.06
CA ASP A 39 2.30 -13.08 -4.33
C ASP A 39 1.46 -13.56 -3.13
N ALA A 40 1.90 -14.63 -2.46
CA ALA A 40 1.17 -15.18 -1.32
C ALA A 40 1.00 -14.15 -0.20
N PHE A 41 2.05 -13.39 0.13
CA PHE A 41 1.97 -12.31 1.10
C PHE A 41 1.17 -11.13 0.57
N SER A 42 1.45 -10.69 -0.67
CA SER A 42 0.78 -9.55 -1.29
C SER A 42 -0.74 -9.74 -1.33
N TYR A 43 -1.23 -10.89 -1.79
CA TYR A 43 -2.67 -11.18 -1.86
C TYR A 43 -3.29 -11.40 -0.47
N ALA A 44 -2.56 -11.96 0.49
CA ALA A 44 -3.07 -12.16 1.84
C ALA A 44 -3.35 -10.84 2.57
N PHE A 45 -2.50 -9.82 2.39
CA PHE A 45 -2.61 -8.54 3.11
C PHE A 45 -3.21 -7.40 2.28
N SER A 46 -3.63 -7.69 1.04
CA SER A 46 -4.36 -6.76 0.19
C SER A 46 -5.86 -6.74 0.52
N LEU A 47 -6.52 -5.62 0.23
CA LEU A 47 -7.93 -5.46 0.50
C LEU A 47 -8.77 -6.04 -0.65
N VAL A 48 -9.59 -7.04 -0.35
CA VAL A 48 -10.57 -7.59 -1.29
C VAL A 48 -11.98 -7.15 -0.87
N PRO A 49 -12.73 -6.40 -1.71
CA PRO A 49 -14.04 -5.88 -1.34
C PRO A 49 -15.04 -6.96 -0.87
N LYS A 50 -14.96 -8.16 -1.45
CA LYS A 50 -15.84 -9.27 -1.08
C LYS A 50 -15.57 -9.77 0.34
N GLU A 51 -14.31 -9.82 0.76
CA GLU A 51 -13.93 -10.20 2.12
C GLU A 51 -14.45 -9.17 3.12
N ILE A 52 -14.23 -7.87 2.83
CA ILE A 52 -14.66 -6.78 3.69
C ILE A 52 -16.20 -6.75 3.86
N THR A 53 -16.94 -6.87 2.76
CA THR A 53 -18.42 -6.79 2.78
C THR A 53 -19.08 -8.02 3.39
N SER A 54 -18.43 -9.18 3.34
CA SER A 54 -18.95 -10.42 3.94
C SER A 54 -18.43 -10.69 5.34
N GLY A 55 -17.30 -10.09 5.73
CA GLY A 55 -16.57 -10.41 6.95
C GLY A 55 -15.87 -11.78 6.90
N ILE A 56 -15.79 -12.40 5.72
CA ILE A 56 -15.27 -13.77 5.53
C ILE A 56 -14.02 -13.71 4.66
N ASP A 57 -12.93 -14.30 5.14
CA ASP A 57 -11.68 -14.46 4.40
C ASP A 57 -11.88 -15.50 3.28
N ILE A 58 -11.64 -15.11 2.02
CA ILE A 58 -11.76 -16.02 0.87
C ILE A 58 -10.38 -16.59 0.55
N THR A 59 -10.34 -17.88 0.25
CA THR A 59 -9.09 -18.58 -0.01
C THR A 59 -9.21 -19.45 -1.24
N GLY A 60 -8.07 -19.83 -1.83
CA GLY A 60 -8.05 -20.67 -3.03
C GLY A 60 -8.36 -19.90 -4.31
N VAL A 61 -8.61 -20.65 -5.38
CA VAL A 61 -8.90 -20.08 -6.70
C VAL A 61 -10.35 -19.59 -6.74
N GLN A 62 -10.54 -18.32 -7.06
CA GLN A 62 -11.83 -17.69 -7.30
C GLN A 62 -11.98 -17.39 -8.79
N ILE A 63 -13.13 -17.77 -9.36
CA ILE A 63 -13.45 -17.46 -10.75
C ILE A 63 -14.17 -16.13 -10.79
N VAL A 64 -13.53 -15.13 -11.40
CA VAL A 64 -14.08 -13.78 -11.58
C VAL A 64 -14.57 -13.65 -13.02
N ARG A 65 -15.75 -13.07 -13.20
CA ARG A 65 -16.33 -12.80 -14.51
C ARG A 65 -16.39 -11.29 -14.74
N ASP A 66 -15.88 -10.83 -15.88
CA ASP A 66 -15.95 -9.42 -16.24
C ASP A 66 -17.32 -9.04 -16.84
N ALA A 67 -17.52 -7.74 -17.10
CA ALA A 67 -18.76 -7.21 -17.67
C ALA A 67 -19.02 -7.68 -19.11
N LEU A 68 -17.99 -8.14 -19.82
CA LEU A 68 -18.06 -8.65 -21.19
C LEU A 68 -18.30 -10.17 -21.23
N GLY A 69 -18.30 -10.82 -20.07
CA GLY A 69 -18.56 -12.24 -19.89
C GLY A 69 -17.32 -13.12 -19.90
N ASN A 70 -16.11 -12.56 -20.00
CA ASN A 70 -14.86 -13.32 -19.90
C ASN A 70 -14.66 -13.81 -18.47
N THR A 71 -13.99 -14.95 -18.32
CA THR A 71 -13.66 -15.53 -17.02
C THR A 71 -12.16 -15.47 -16.77
N GLY A 72 -11.78 -15.05 -15.57
CA GLY A 72 -10.43 -15.06 -15.05
C GLY A 72 -10.37 -15.85 -13.75
N GLN A 73 -9.21 -16.41 -13.45
CA GLN A 73 -8.94 -17.08 -12.18
C GLN A 73 -8.03 -16.21 -11.33
N VAL A 74 -8.41 -15.99 -10.08
CA VAL A 74 -7.60 -15.24 -9.10
C VAL A 74 -7.33 -16.15 -7.91
N GLN A 75 -6.05 -16.33 -7.56
CA GLN A 75 -5.66 -17.09 -6.39
C GLN A 75 -5.66 -16.19 -5.15
N HIS A 76 -6.42 -16.57 -4.13
CA HIS A 76 -6.47 -15.88 -2.84
C HIS A 76 -5.69 -16.67 -1.77
N TYR A 77 -5.14 -15.93 -0.81
CA TYR A 77 -4.33 -16.46 0.29
C TYR A 77 -4.86 -15.94 1.63
N PRO A 78 -4.82 -16.75 2.70
CA PRO A 78 -5.36 -16.35 3.99
C PRO A 78 -4.49 -15.29 4.70
N THR A 79 -5.12 -14.21 5.19
CA THR A 79 -4.46 -13.08 5.88
C THR A 79 -3.91 -13.43 7.28
N ARG A 80 -4.39 -14.52 7.90
CA ARG A 80 -4.12 -14.96 9.29
C ARG A 80 -4.54 -13.96 10.39
N LEU A 81 -4.80 -12.71 10.04
CA LEU A 81 -5.38 -11.67 10.89
C LEU A 81 -6.88 -11.50 10.59
N PRO A 82 -7.64 -10.72 11.39
CA PRO A 82 -9.02 -10.41 11.05
C PRO A 82 -9.11 -9.73 9.69
N VAL A 83 -10.11 -10.08 8.87
CA VAL A 83 -10.32 -9.53 7.52
C VAL A 83 -10.27 -8.00 7.48
N TYR A 84 -10.83 -7.34 8.51
CA TYR A 84 -10.84 -5.88 8.59
C TYR A 84 -9.46 -5.24 8.83
N PHE A 85 -8.46 -6.02 9.25
CA PHE A 85 -7.07 -5.55 9.31
C PHE A 85 -6.55 -5.17 7.92
N ASN A 86 -7.09 -5.78 6.86
CA ASN A 86 -6.69 -5.48 5.49
C ASN A 86 -7.00 -4.04 5.08
N PHE A 87 -7.87 -3.30 5.78
CA PHE A 87 -8.00 -1.84 5.58
C PHE A 87 -6.72 -1.08 5.89
N LEU A 88 -5.99 -1.50 6.92
CA LEU A 88 -4.75 -0.88 7.33
C LEU A 88 -3.58 -1.44 6.53
N SER A 89 -3.45 -2.78 6.43
CA SER A 89 -2.30 -3.38 5.76
C SER A 89 -2.26 -3.08 4.27
N SER A 90 -3.40 -2.95 3.59
CA SER A 90 -3.43 -2.66 2.16
C SER A 90 -2.83 -1.30 1.81
N MET A 91 -2.79 -0.34 2.75
CA MET A 91 -2.17 0.97 2.53
C MET A 91 -0.65 0.88 2.30
N PHE A 92 -0.04 -0.26 2.67
CA PHE A 92 1.40 -0.51 2.56
C PHE A 92 1.77 -1.53 1.47
N MET A 93 0.78 -2.10 0.78
CA MET A 93 1.02 -3.08 -0.28
C MET A 93 1.28 -2.39 -1.63
N HIS A 94 2.31 -2.83 -2.34
CA HIS A 94 2.64 -2.33 -3.67
C HIS A 94 2.70 -3.46 -4.70
N GLY A 95 2.21 -3.18 -5.91
CA GLY A 95 2.09 -4.19 -6.98
C GLY A 95 3.40 -4.47 -7.72
N ASP A 96 4.27 -3.47 -7.80
CA ASP A 96 5.53 -3.54 -8.54
C ASP A 96 6.47 -2.40 -8.12
N ILE A 97 7.69 -2.43 -8.66
CA ILE A 97 8.76 -1.46 -8.34
C ILE A 97 8.37 -0.04 -8.78
N MET A 98 7.73 0.14 -9.94
CA MET A 98 7.33 1.46 -10.42
C MET A 98 6.21 2.04 -9.56
N HIS A 99 5.28 1.20 -9.08
CA HIS A 99 4.23 1.62 -8.17
C HIS A 99 4.79 2.14 -6.84
N ILE A 100 5.67 1.39 -6.16
CA ILE A 100 6.30 1.88 -4.91
C ILE A 100 7.17 3.11 -5.16
N PHE A 101 7.95 3.13 -6.23
CA PHE A 101 8.78 4.29 -6.56
C PHE A 101 7.94 5.55 -6.72
N GLY A 102 6.84 5.47 -7.47
CA GLY A 102 5.90 6.58 -7.64
C GLY A 102 5.35 7.05 -6.29
N ASN A 103 4.83 6.15 -5.46
CA ASN A 103 4.25 6.52 -4.16
C ASN A 103 5.28 7.15 -3.22
N MET A 104 6.50 6.61 -3.16
CA MET A 104 7.55 7.17 -2.31
C MET A 104 8.03 8.53 -2.81
N LEU A 105 8.04 8.75 -4.14
CA LEU A 105 8.33 10.06 -4.71
C LEU A 105 7.26 11.09 -4.30
N PHE A 106 5.97 10.73 -4.31
CA PHE A 106 4.91 11.61 -3.82
C PHE A 106 5.05 11.93 -2.33
N LEU A 107 5.31 10.94 -1.48
CA LEU A 107 5.56 11.17 -0.05
C LEU A 107 6.81 12.02 0.18
N TRP A 108 7.85 11.83 -0.62
CA TRP A 108 9.09 12.60 -0.54
C TRP A 108 8.90 14.08 -0.91
N ILE A 109 8.07 14.39 -1.91
CA ILE A 109 7.87 15.75 -2.40
C ILE A 109 6.81 16.53 -1.62
N PHE A 110 5.80 15.84 -1.08
CA PHE A 110 4.63 16.51 -0.48
C PHE A 110 4.36 16.14 0.97
N GLY A 111 4.84 14.98 1.44
CA GLY A 111 4.48 14.47 2.76
C GLY A 111 5.07 15.30 3.90
N ASP A 112 6.27 15.82 3.72
CA ASP A 112 6.92 16.72 4.67
C ASP A 112 6.23 18.08 4.77
N ASN A 113 5.77 18.64 3.64
CA ASN A 113 4.98 19.87 3.62
C ASN A 113 3.67 19.74 4.37
N ILE A 114 2.96 18.62 4.15
CA ILE A 114 1.73 18.32 4.86
C ILE A 114 2.02 18.27 6.36
N GLU A 115 3.01 17.47 6.79
CA GLU A 115 3.38 17.34 8.19
C GLU A 115 3.80 18.69 8.81
N ASN A 116 4.54 19.51 8.08
CA ASN A 116 4.94 20.86 8.52
C ASN A 116 3.74 21.79 8.74
N LEU A 117 2.68 21.64 7.93
CA LEU A 117 1.47 22.44 8.03
C LEU A 117 0.56 22.01 9.19
N ILE A 118 0.41 20.70 9.40
CA ILE A 118 -0.62 20.14 10.29
C ILE A 118 -0.04 19.66 11.65
N GLY A 119 1.27 19.39 11.68
CA GLY A 119 2.00 18.82 12.81
C GLY A 119 1.99 17.29 12.80
N HIS A 120 2.73 16.67 13.73
CA HIS A 120 2.91 15.21 13.76
C HIS A 120 1.64 14.38 14.08
N ILE A 121 0.58 15.01 14.61
CA ILE A 121 -0.54 14.28 15.25
C ILE A 121 -1.87 14.49 14.52
N ARG A 122 -2.03 15.60 13.81
CA ARG A 122 -3.33 16.14 13.42
C ARG A 122 -3.36 16.42 11.94
#